data_AF-A0ABD5MYF1-F1
#
_entry.id   AF-A0ABD5MYF1-F1
#
_cell.length_a   1.000
_cell.length_b   1.000
_cell.length_c   1.000
_cell.angle_alpha   90.00
_cell.angle_beta   90.00
_cell.angle_gamma   90.00
#
_symmetry.space_group_name_H-M   'P 1'
#
loop_
_entity.id
_entity.type
_entity.pdbx_description
1 polymer ?
#
loop_
_entity_poly.entity_id
_entity_poly.type
_entity_poly.pdbx_seq_one_letter_code
_entity_poly.pdbx_strand_id
1 'polypeptide(L)' 'MDLLNIYILNLVVTIAMFTVLVFRAWVEHKNYRMMWKELEWKRTCETAGKLLKAERGLFTKVEGGEELFEMLSELFTNNK' A
#
# COMPACT_ATOMS: atom_id res chain seq x y z
N MET A 1 6.30 -50.21 15.93
CA MET A 1 6.11 -49.01 15.10
C MET A 1 6.43 -49.41 13.67
N ASP A 2 5.42 -49.74 12.87
CA ASP A 2 5.61 -50.15 11.48
C ASP A 2 6.25 -49.06 10.64
N LEU A 3 7.10 -49.45 9.68
CA LEU A 3 7.79 -48.55 8.74
C LEU A 3 6.81 -47.54 8.11
N LEU A 4 5.59 -48.00 7.80
CA LEU A 4 4.49 -47.20 7.27
C LEU A 4 4.13 -45.99 8.15
N ASN A 5 4.10 -46.14 9.47
CA ASN A 5 3.80 -45.03 10.38
C ASN A 5 4.86 -43.93 10.31
N ILE A 6 6.13 -44.30 10.11
CA ILE A 6 7.23 -43.34 9.99
C ILE A 6 7.12 -42.56 8.68
N TYR A 7 6.79 -43.23 7.56
CA TYR A 7 6.56 -42.55 6.28
C TYR A 7 5.35 -41.61 6.31
N ILE A 8 4.24 -42.05 6.93
CA ILE A 8 3.05 -41.22 7.09
C ILE A 8 3.36 -39.99 7.96
N LEU A 9 4.09 -40.18 9.06
CA LEU A 9 4.50 -39.07 9.92
C LEU A 9 5.38 -38.06 9.18
N ASN A 10 6.35 -38.53 8.39
CA ASN A 10 7.20 -37.67 7.57
C ASN A 10 6.38 -36.85 6.57
N LEU A 11 5.44 -37.51 5.87
CA LEU A 11 4.54 -36.85 4.93
C LEU A 11 3.70 -35.75 5.61
N VAL A 12 3.14 -36.03 6.78
CA VAL A 12 2.36 -35.05 7.56
C VAL A 12 3.22 -33.86 7.97
N VAL A 13 4.45 -34.11 8.43
CA VAL A 13 5.40 -33.06 8.80
C VAL A 13 5.77 -32.19 7.58
N THR A 14 6.00 -32.81 6.43
CA THR A 14 6.27 -32.07 5.18
C THR A 14 5.09 -31.20 4.77
N ILE A 15 3.86 -31.74 4.81
CA ILE A 15 2.66 -30.97 4.50
C ILE A 15 2.47 -29.80 5.48
N ALA A 16 2.72 -30.04 6.77
CA ALA A 16 2.66 -28.99 7.79
C ALA A 16 3.68 -27.87 7.52
N MET A 17 4.93 -28.23 7.18
CA MET A 17 5.98 -27.28 6.83
C MET A 17 5.58 -26.43 5.61
N PHE A 18 5.06 -27.06 4.55
CA PHE A 18 4.58 -26.34 3.37
C PHE A 18 3.42 -25.39 3.69
N THR A 19 2.48 -25.82 4.52
CA THR A 19 1.33 -25.00 4.94
C THR A 19 1.79 -23.72 5.64
N VAL A 20 2.77 -23.84 6.54
CA VAL A 20 3.35 -22.69 7.25
C VAL A 20 4.03 -21.71 6.28
N LEU A 21 4.78 -22.22 5.30
CA LEU A 21 5.44 -21.39 4.29
C LEU A 21 4.44 -20.63 3.41
N VAL A 22 3.38 -21.32 2.95
CA VAL A 22 2.31 -20.69 2.16
C VAL A 22 1.60 -19.62 2.98
N PHE A 23 1.28 -19.91 4.26
CA PHE A 23 0.64 -18.93 5.13
C PHE A 23 1.52 -17.69 5.34
N ARG A 24 2.82 -17.89 5.59
CA ARG A 24 3.78 -16.78 5.75
C ARG A 24 3.84 -15.92 4.48
N ALA A 25 3.96 -16.54 3.31
CA ALA A 25 3.96 -15.83 2.03
C ALA A 25 2.64 -15.10 1.76
N TRP A 26 1.50 -15.67 2.16
CA TRP A 26 0.20 -15.04 2.01
C TRP A 26 0.04 -13.81 2.90
N VAL A 27 0.48 -13.90 4.16
CA VAL A 27 0.49 -12.76 5.10
C VAL A 27 1.41 -11.66 4.57
N GLU A 28 2.61 -12.03 4.11
CA GLU A 28 3.57 -11.09 3.53
C GLU A 28 2.98 -10.38 2.29
N HIS A 29 2.38 -11.13 1.37
CA HIS A 29 1.72 -10.56 0.20
C HIS A 29 0.56 -9.61 0.57
N LYS A 30 -0.24 -9.95 1.60
CA LYS A 30 -1.31 -9.08 2.08
C LYS A 30 -0.74 -7.79 2.67
N ASN A 31 0.37 -7.88 3.40
CA ASN A 31 1.07 -6.72 3.98
C ASN A 31 1.67 -5.82 2.90
N TYR A 32 2.35 -6.41 1.91
CA TYR A 32 2.89 -5.67 0.77
C TYR A 32 1.81 -4.90 0.01
N ARG A 33 0.62 -5.47 -0.15
CA ARG A 33 -0.49 -4.80 -0.85
C ARG A 33 -1.00 -3.55 -0.11
N MET A 34 -1.00 -3.57 1.23
CA MET A 34 -1.34 -2.38 2.02
C MET A 34 -0.25 -1.33 1.92
N MET A 35 1.02 -1.74 2.10
CA MET A 35 2.18 -0.85 2.02
C MET A 35 2.30 -0.20 0.64
N TRP A 36 1.97 -0.92 -0.44
CA TRP A 36 1.93 -0.38 -1.80
C TRP A 36 0.87 0.71 -1.98
N LYS A 37 -0.33 0.53 -1.43
CA LYS A 37 -1.38 1.56 -1.51
C LYS A 37 -0.98 2.84 -0.78
N GLU A 38 -0.32 2.72 0.38
CA GLU A 38 0.22 3.88 1.10
C GLU A 38 1.32 4.57 0.29
N LEU A 39 2.20 3.81 -0.36
CA LEU A 39 3.25 4.34 -1.20
C LEU A 39 2.70 5.09 -2.44
N GLU A 40 1.69 4.50 -3.09
CA GLU A 40 1.00 5.10 -4.23
C GLU A 40 0.27 6.38 -3.83
N TRP A 41 -0.40 6.37 -2.66
CA TRP A 41 -1.05 7.57 -2.12
C TRP A 41 -0.04 8.68 -1.88
N LYS A 42 1.08 8.37 -1.22
CA LYS A 42 2.14 9.35 -0.93
C LYS A 42 2.76 9.93 -2.21
N ARG A 43 3.02 9.07 -3.21
CA ARG A 43 3.51 9.50 -4.54
C ARG A 43 2.50 10.39 -5.26
N THR A 44 1.21 10.02 -5.21
CA THR A 44 0.13 10.78 -5.86
C THR A 44 -0.05 12.14 -5.22
N CYS A 45 -0.08 12.22 -3.88
CA CYS A 45 -0.15 13.48 -3.15
C CYS A 45 1.06 14.38 -3.42
N GLU A 46 2.28 13.83 -3.49
CA GLU A 46 3.48 14.63 -3.77
C GLU A 46 3.46 15.21 -5.19
N THR A 47 3.09 14.41 -6.20
CA THR A 47 2.94 14.88 -7.58
C THR A 47 1.81 15.89 -7.71
N ALA A 48 0.66 15.64 -7.09
CA ALA A 48 -0.47 16.55 -7.08
C ALA A 48 -0.13 17.89 -6.44
N GLY A 49 0.59 17.91 -5.31
CA GLY A 49 1.04 19.14 -4.66
C GLY A 49 2.04 19.95 -5.50
N LYS A 50 2.94 19.28 -6.24
CA LYS A 50 3.84 19.94 -7.19
C LYS A 50 3.08 20.54 -8.38
N LEU A 51 2.11 19.80 -8.93
CA LEU A 51 1.25 20.26 -10.01
C LEU A 51 0.39 21.45 -9.57
N LEU A 52 -0.21 21.38 -8.37
CA LEU A 52 -1.00 22.47 -7.80
C LEU A 52 -0.17 23.76 -7.73
N LYS A 53 1.05 23.68 -7.21
CA LYS A 53 1.96 24.83 -7.12
C LYS A 53 2.34 25.40 -8.49
N ALA A 54 2.54 24.55 -9.51
CA ALA A 54 2.84 24.97 -10.87
C ALA A 54 1.64 25.65 -11.55
N GLU A 55 0.43 25.13 -11.30
CA GLU A 55 -0.84 25.60 -11.87
C GLU A 55 -1.49 26.73 -11.05
N ARG A 56 -0.81 27.26 -10.03
CA ARG A 56 -1.31 28.34 -9.16
C ARG A 56 -1.80 29.55 -9.97
N GLY A 57 -1.12 29.88 -11.07
CA GLY A 57 -1.49 30.98 -11.96
C GLY A 57 -2.75 30.74 -12.79
N LEU A 58 -3.22 29.50 -12.91
CA LEU A 58 -4.47 29.12 -13.57
C LEU A 58 -5.65 29.21 -12.61
N PHE A 59 -5.44 28.86 -11.34
CA PHE A 59 -6.44 29.00 -10.27
C PHE A 59 -6.72 30.47 -9.90
N THR A 60 -5.70 31.33 -9.84
CA THR A 60 -5.89 32.76 -9.52
C THR A 60 -6.63 33.56 -10.60
N LYS A 61 -6.83 32.99 -11.79
CA LYS A 61 -7.63 33.59 -12.88
C LYS A 61 -9.12 33.25 -12.82
N VAL A 62 -9.50 32.32 -11.94
CA VAL A 62 -10.89 31.86 -11.76
C VAL A 62 -11.47 32.55 -10.53
N GLU A 63 -12.70 33.06 -10.63
CA GLU A 63 -13.43 33.64 -9.50
C GLU A 63 -13.61 32.60 -8.39
N GLY A 64 -13.11 32.88 -7.18
CA GLY A 64 -13.08 31.91 -6.06
C GLY A 64 -11.96 30.85 -6.14
N GLY A 65 -11.08 30.90 -7.14
CA GLY A 65 -10.02 29.91 -7.32
C GLY A 65 -8.90 29.99 -6.29
N GLU A 66 -8.76 31.11 -5.58
CA GLU A 66 -7.78 31.28 -4.50
C GLU A 66 -8.17 30.46 -3.24
N GLU A 67 -9.44 30.45 -2.87
CA GLU A 67 -9.96 29.62 -1.77
C GLU A 67 -9.87 28.12 -2.09
N LEU A 68 -10.14 27.75 -3.35
CA LEU A 68 -9.98 26.37 -3.83
C LEU A 68 -8.51 25.94 -3.80
N PHE A 69 -7.59 26.83 -4.20
CA PHE A 69 -6.16 26.56 -4.14
C PHE A 69 -5.68 26.39 -2.69
N GLU A 70 -6.16 27.22 -1.77
CA GLU A 70 -5.81 27.14 -0.35
C GLU A 70 -6.31 25.83 0.29
N MET A 71 -7.58 25.48 0.06
CA MET A 71 -8.15 24.21 0.54
C MET A 71 -7.42 22.98 -0.03
N LEU A 72 -7.14 22.96 -1.34
CA LEU A 72 -6.41 21.85 -1.96
C LEU A 72 -4.98 21.77 -1.46
N SER A 73 -4.31 22.92 -1.31
CA SER A 73 -2.95 22.99 -0.79
C SER A 73 -2.88 22.51 0.67
N GLU A 74 -3.88 22.84 1.50
CA GLU A 74 -3.98 22.35 2.87
C GLU A 74 -4.23 20.84 2.92
N LEU A 75 -5.13 20.32 2.08
CA LEU A 75 -5.49 18.89 2.02
C LEU A 75 -4.32 17.99 1.61
N PHE A 76 -3.44 18.47 0.72
CA PHE A 76 -2.22 17.75 0.32
C PHE A 76 -1.03 17.97 1.27
N THR A 77 -1.02 19.06 2.07
CA THR A 77 0.08 19.37 2.99
C THR A 77 -0.12 18.78 4.39
N ASN A 78 -1.36 18.76 4.90
CA ASN A 78 -1.70 18.23 6.23
C ASN A 78 -1.84 16.70 6.28
N ASN A 79 -1.75 16.00 5.16
CA ASN A 79 -1.84 14.52 5.09
C ASN A 79 -0.46 13.83 5.26
N LYS A 80 0.42 14.41 6.08
CA LYS A 80 1.78 13.93 6.33
C LYS A 80 1.88 13.10 7.60
#